data_AF-A0A957GIC4-F1
#
_entry.id   AF-A0A957GIC4-F1
#
_cell.length_a   1.000
_cell.length_b   1.000
_cell.length_c   1.000
_cell.angle_alpha   90.00
_cell.angle_beta   90.00
_cell.angle_gamma   90.00
#
_symmetry.space_group_name_H-M   'P 1'
#
loop_
_entity.id
_entity.type
_entity.pdbx_description
1 polymer ?
#
loop_
_entity_poly.entity_id
_entity_poly.type
_entity_poly.pdbx_seq_one_letter_code
_entity_poly.pdbx_strand_id
1 'polypeptide(L)'
;MSISWPTISFIILITSLTAVAYILWQRYQSRRRLMQRVAELEALSTAGRAMVAAEMDITALCQLIADEVGRIIDAQTFQIGLFNGRFYEILFWRINGRRQPTPQTFDLSDSEGLVGWVQRTGQPLMIRDFQREIAQL
;
A
#
# COMPACT_ATOMS: atom_id res chain seq x y z
N MET A 1 -70.62 27.32 12.01
CA MET A 1 -69.59 26.75 12.90
C MET A 1 -68.43 27.74 12.93
N SER A 2 -68.42 28.66 13.90
CA SER A 2 -67.39 29.71 13.99
C SER A 2 -66.10 29.12 14.53
N ILE A 3 -65.08 29.05 13.67
CA ILE A 3 -63.72 28.72 14.07
C ILE A 3 -63.21 29.86 14.95
N SER A 4 -63.08 29.57 16.25
CA SER A 4 -62.53 30.47 17.24
C SER A 4 -61.04 30.66 16.96
N TRP A 5 -60.62 31.90 16.68
CA TRP A 5 -59.23 32.37 16.49
C TRP A 5 -58.12 31.62 17.28
N PRO A 6 -58.30 31.22 18.55
CA PRO A 6 -57.32 30.41 19.28
C PRO A 6 -56.97 29.03 18.66
N THR A 7 -57.89 28.37 17.95
CA THR A 7 -57.61 27.03 17.38
C THR A 7 -56.66 27.09 16.19
N ILE A 8 -56.71 28.16 15.39
CA ILE A 8 -55.80 28.36 14.26
C ILE A 8 -54.37 28.62 14.77
N SER A 9 -54.22 29.43 15.82
CA SER A 9 -52.90 29.66 16.45
C SER A 9 -52.30 28.37 17.01
N PHE A 10 -53.10 27.49 17.61
CA PHE A 10 -52.65 26.19 18.08
C PHE A 10 -52.16 25.28 16.93
N ILE A 11 -52.88 25.26 15.81
CA ILE A 11 -52.50 24.47 14.63
C ILE A 11 -51.16 24.95 14.06
N ILE A 12 -50.97 26.27 13.94
CA ILE A 12 -49.72 26.86 13.43
C ILE A 12 -48.53 26.55 14.36
N LEU A 13 -48.77 26.56 15.67
CA LEU A 13 -47.71 26.29 16.65
C LEU A 13 -47.31 24.81 16.62
N ILE A 14 -48.28 23.89 16.47
CA ILE A 14 -48.02 22.47 16.32
C ILE A 14 -47.29 22.17 15.00
N THR A 15 -47.71 22.76 13.88
CA THR A 15 -47.02 22.54 12.59
C THR A 15 -45.59 23.08 12.62
N SER A 16 -45.38 24.27 13.19
CA SER A 16 -44.06 24.84 13.47
C SER A 16 -43.19 23.87 14.29
N LEU A 17 -43.71 23.36 15.40
CA LEU A 17 -42.96 22.45 16.28
C LEU A 17 -42.56 21.17 15.56
N THR A 18 -43.49 20.58 14.79
CA THR A 18 -43.21 19.37 14.02
C THR A 18 -42.21 19.59 12.90
N ALA A 19 -42.26 20.75 12.22
CA ALA A 19 -41.29 21.11 11.18
C ALA A 19 -39.88 21.28 11.75
N VAL A 20 -39.75 21.95 12.91
CA VAL A 20 -38.46 22.08 13.61
C VAL A 20 -37.94 20.71 14.06
N ALA A 21 -38.80 19.87 14.65
CA ALA A 21 -38.44 18.51 15.06
C ALA A 21 -37.97 17.66 13.86
N TYR A 22 -38.66 17.77 12.71
CA TYR A 22 -38.29 17.07 11.49
C TYR A 22 -36.92 17.51 10.95
N ILE A 23 -36.65 18.83 10.91
CA ILE A 23 -35.35 19.38 10.47
C ILE A 23 -34.21 18.90 11.37
N LEU A 24 -34.43 18.91 12.70
CA LEU A 24 -33.44 18.42 13.67
C LEU A 24 -33.16 16.94 13.46
N TRP A 25 -34.20 16.12 13.24
CA TRP A 25 -34.04 14.69 12.99
C TRP A 25 -33.30 14.41 11.67
N GLN A 26 -33.63 15.14 10.60
CA GLN A 26 -32.97 15.01 9.30
C GLN A 26 -31.48 15.40 9.39
N ARG A 27 -31.15 16.49 10.09
CA ARG A 27 -29.75 16.90 10.30
C ARG A 27 -28.99 15.88 11.14
N TYR A 28 -29.62 15.32 12.16
CA TYR A 28 -29.00 14.31 13.01
C TYR A 28 -28.67 13.04 12.23
N GLN A 29 -29.60 12.56 11.39
CA GLN A 29 -29.34 11.42 10.51
C GLN A 29 -28.26 11.71 9.47
N SER A 30 -28.29 12.87 8.82
CA SER A 30 -27.29 13.26 7.82
C SER A 30 -25.89 13.35 8.43
N ARG A 31 -25.78 13.93 9.64
CA ARG A 31 -24.52 13.97 10.40
C ARG A 31 -24.01 12.58 10.76
N ARG A 32 -24.89 11.65 11.16
CA ARG A 32 -24.49 10.26 11.44
C ARG A 32 -23.91 9.56 10.20
N ARG A 33 -24.56 9.72 9.04
CA ARG A 33 -24.05 9.16 7.77
C ARG A 33 -22.72 9.79 7.36
N LEU A 34 -22.57 11.10 7.56
CA LEU A 34 -21.32 11.80 7.29
C LEU A 34 -20.19 11.30 8.22
N MET A 35 -20.45 11.20 9.52
CA MET A 35 -19.49 10.69 10.50
C MET A 35 -19.06 9.24 10.20
N GLN A 36 -19.99 8.38 9.79
CA GLN A 36 -19.66 7.02 9.37
C GLN A 36 -18.73 7.01 8.15
N ARG A 37 -19.03 7.82 7.13
CA ARG A 37 -18.17 7.95 5.94
C ARG A 37 -16.80 8.52 6.25
N VAL A 38 -16.72 9.52 7.14
CA VAL A 38 -15.44 10.09 7.58
C VAL A 38 -14.62 9.05 8.33
N ALA A 39 -15.22 8.31 9.26
CA ALA A 39 -14.54 7.24 9.98
C ALA A 39 -14.06 6.12 9.04
N GLU A 40 -14.85 5.76 8.03
CA GLU A 40 -14.48 4.78 7.01
C GLU A 40 -13.29 5.27 6.16
N LEU A 41 -13.33 6.54 5.71
CA LEU A 41 -12.22 7.15 4.97
C LEU A 41 -10.95 7.29 5.81
N GLU A 42 -11.07 7.61 7.10
CA GLU A 42 -9.93 7.68 8.03
C GLU A 42 -9.33 6.30 8.28
N ALA A 43 -10.15 5.25 8.41
CA ALA A 43 -9.69 3.88 8.54
C ALA A 43 -8.98 3.42 7.27
N LEU A 44 -9.54 3.69 6.08
CA LEU A 44 -8.91 3.41 4.80
C LEU A 44 -7.60 4.18 4.62
N SER A 45 -7.58 5.47 4.95
CA SER A 45 -6.37 6.30 4.90
C SER A 45 -5.29 5.80 5.86
N THR A 46 -5.67 5.36 7.06
CA THR A 46 -4.75 4.80 8.05
C THR A 46 -4.19 3.46 7.62
N ALA A 47 -5.03 2.58 7.07
CA ALA A 47 -4.59 1.32 6.47
C ALA A 47 -3.62 1.56 5.30
N GLY A 48 -3.95 2.49 4.40
CA GLY A 48 -3.08 2.88 3.29
C GLY A 48 -1.74 3.45 3.76
N ARG A 49 -1.73 4.33 4.77
CA ARG A 49 -0.48 4.84 5.37
C ARG A 49 0.35 3.74 6.04
N ALA A 50 -0.29 2.80 6.73
CA ALA A 50 0.40 1.68 7.37
C ALA A 50 1.05 0.75 6.33
N MET A 51 0.36 0.48 5.21
CA MET A 51 0.91 -0.29 4.09
C MET A 51 2.13 0.40 3.47
N VAL A 52 2.02 1.69 3.15
CA VAL A 52 3.13 2.48 2.59
C VAL A 52 4.30 2.58 3.57
N ALA A 53 4.04 2.74 4.86
CA ALA A 53 5.09 2.79 5.89
C ALA A 53 5.82 1.45 6.02
N ALA A 54 5.09 0.33 5.97
CA ALA A 54 5.69 -1.02 6.01
C ALA A 54 6.55 -1.31 4.77
N GLU A 55 6.11 -0.87 3.59
CA GLU A 55 6.87 -0.97 2.33
C GLU A 55 8.12 -0.06 2.36
N MET A 56 8.01 1.14 2.95
CA MET A 56 9.13 2.04 3.20
C MET A 56 10.18 1.42 4.14
N ASP A 57 9.76 0.72 5.19
CA ASP A 57 10.67 0.09 6.16
C ASP A 57 11.53 -0.99 5.50
N ILE A 58 10.90 -1.86 4.70
CA ILE A 58 11.61 -2.90 3.94
C ILE A 58 12.58 -2.31 2.91
N THR A 59 12.17 -1.27 2.17
CA THR A 59 13.05 -0.62 1.19
C THR A 59 14.24 0.07 1.85
N ALA A 60 14.01 0.73 3.00
CA ALA A 60 15.07 1.33 3.80
C ALA A 60 16.02 0.29 4.39
N LEU A 61 15.51 -0.87 4.81
CA LEU A 61 16.33 -1.99 5.24
C LEU A 61 17.20 -2.53 4.09
N CYS A 62 16.64 -2.74 2.90
CA CYS A 62 17.41 -3.16 1.72
C CYS A 62 18.50 -2.15 1.37
N GLN A 63 18.22 -0.85 1.50
CA GLN A 63 19.21 0.22 1.32
C GLN A 63 20.36 0.07 2.31
N LEU A 64 20.05 -0.10 3.61
CA LEU A 64 21.06 -0.26 4.65
C LEU A 64 21.94 -1.49 4.42
N ILE A 65 21.33 -2.62 4.04
CA ILE A 65 22.07 -3.85 3.70
C ILE A 65 23.01 -3.60 2.53
N ALA A 66 22.54 -2.96 1.47
CA ALA A 66 23.37 -2.67 0.31
C ALA A 66 24.54 -1.74 0.62
N ASP A 67 24.33 -0.75 1.50
CA ASP A 67 25.38 0.17 1.94
C ASP A 67 26.40 -0.53 2.85
N GLU A 68 25.97 -1.44 3.74
CA GLU A 68 26.88 -2.26 4.56
C GLU A 68 27.71 -3.23 3.72
N VAL A 69 27.06 -3.98 2.82
CA VAL A 69 27.75 -4.91 1.90
C VAL A 69 28.72 -4.17 1.00
N GLY A 70 28.34 -2.97 0.51
CA GLY A 70 29.19 -2.13 -0.32
C GLY A 70 30.46 -1.63 0.38
N ARG A 71 30.52 -1.63 1.71
CA ARG A 71 31.76 -1.35 2.46
C ARG A 71 32.75 -2.51 2.44
N ILE A 72 32.25 -3.74 2.26
CA ILE A 72 33.03 -4.98 2.31
C ILE A 72 33.40 -5.46 0.91
N ILE A 73 32.46 -5.32 -0.04
CA ILE A 73 32.58 -5.82 -1.40
C ILE A 73 32.34 -4.66 -2.37
N ASP A 74 33.34 -4.36 -3.20
CA ASP A 74 33.20 -3.39 -4.29
C ASP A 74 32.43 -4.00 -5.47
N ALA A 75 31.10 -4.08 -5.31
CA ALA A 75 30.19 -4.57 -6.34
C ALA A 75 29.61 -3.41 -7.15
N GLN A 76 30.02 -3.30 -8.42
CA GLN A 76 29.44 -2.30 -9.33
C GLN A 76 27.96 -2.59 -9.63
N THR A 77 27.56 -3.86 -9.62
CA THR A 77 26.18 -4.28 -9.83
C THR A 77 25.72 -5.11 -8.64
N PHE A 78 24.64 -4.67 -8.00
CA PHE A 78 24.10 -5.29 -6.80
C PHE A 78 22.59 -5.14 -6.76
N GLN A 79 21.89 -6.20 -6.34
CA GLN A 79 20.44 -6.18 -6.24
C GLN A 79 19.96 -6.98 -5.03
N ILE A 80 18.85 -6.54 -4.44
CA ILE A 80 18.12 -7.27 -3.41
C ILE A 80 16.67 -7.33 -3.87
N GLY A 81 16.09 -8.51 -3.84
CA GLY A 81 14.70 -8.72 -4.17
C GLY A 81 14.06 -9.85 -3.38
N LEU A 82 12.74 -9.90 -3.43
CA LEU A 82 11.92 -10.91 -2.79
C LEU A 82 11.27 -11.80 -3.84
N PHE A 83 11.17 -13.09 -3.53
CA PHE A 83 10.41 -14.04 -4.34
C PHE A 83 8.95 -14.06 -3.88
N ASN A 84 8.03 -13.86 -4.83
CA ASN A 84 6.60 -14.00 -4.64
C ASN A 84 6.05 -14.98 -5.67
N GLY A 85 6.04 -16.27 -5.32
CA GLY A 85 5.67 -17.34 -6.24
C GLY A 85 6.62 -17.37 -7.45
N ARG A 86 6.08 -17.12 -8.65
CA ARG A 86 6.87 -17.04 -9.90
C ARG A 86 7.48 -15.65 -10.15
N PHE A 87 7.15 -14.65 -9.35
CA PHE A 87 7.63 -13.30 -9.55
C PHE A 87 8.83 -13.01 -8.65
N TYR A 88 9.78 -12.25 -9.20
CA TYR A 88 10.91 -11.70 -8.46
C TYR A 88 10.79 -10.18 -8.44
N GLU A 89 10.60 -9.63 -7.24
CA GLU A 89 10.43 -8.21 -7.01
C GLU A 89 11.73 -7.63 -6.45
N ILE A 90 12.40 -6.79 -7.23
CA ILE A 90 13.65 -6.14 -6.87
C ILE A 90 13.34 -4.85 -6.11
N LEU A 91 13.76 -4.79 -4.85
CA LEU A 91 13.55 -3.67 -3.93
C LEU A 91 14.74 -2.70 -3.90
N PHE A 92 15.94 -3.22 -4.17
CA PHE A 92 17.15 -2.42 -4.34
C PHE A 92 17.88 -2.87 -5.59
N TRP A 93 18.30 -1.93 -6.43
CA TRP A 93 19.05 -2.26 -7.64
C TRP A 93 20.07 -1.20 -8.01
N ARG A 94 21.32 -1.62 -8.20
CA ARG A 94 22.43 -0.81 -8.69
C ARG A 94 23.08 -1.55 -9.86
N ILE A 95 23.37 -0.83 -10.94
CA ILE A 95 24.09 -1.34 -12.12
C ILE A 95 25.21 -0.36 -12.44
N ASN A 96 26.44 -0.86 -12.58
CA ASN A 96 27.62 -0.05 -12.89
C ASN A 96 27.76 1.19 -11.98
N GLY A 97 27.52 1.01 -10.68
CA GLY A 97 27.56 2.07 -9.67
C GLY A 97 26.31 2.97 -9.63
N ARG A 98 25.39 2.86 -10.58
CA ARG A 98 24.21 3.73 -10.69
C ARG A 98 22.95 3.07 -10.13
N ARG A 99 22.25 3.77 -9.24
CA ARG A 99 20.96 3.35 -8.69
C ARG A 99 19.91 3.32 -9.81
N GLN A 100 19.21 2.20 -9.93
CA GLN A 100 18.10 2.03 -10.85
C GLN A 100 16.77 2.34 -10.16
N PRO A 101 15.70 2.63 -10.92
CA PRO A 101 14.35 2.74 -10.38
C PRO A 101 13.93 1.43 -9.71
N THR A 102 13.34 1.50 -8.52
CA THR A 102 12.81 0.36 -7.75
C THR A 102 11.50 0.76 -7.05
N PRO A 103 10.56 -0.17 -6.81
CA PRO A 103 10.64 -1.60 -7.10
C PRO A 103 10.48 -1.96 -8.59
N GLN A 104 11.02 -3.11 -9.01
CA GLN A 104 10.80 -3.69 -10.35
C GLN A 104 10.47 -5.18 -10.23
N THR A 105 9.43 -5.63 -10.93
CA THR A 105 8.97 -7.03 -10.88
C THR A 105 9.26 -7.74 -12.19
N PHE A 106 9.84 -8.94 -12.09
CA PHE A 106 10.13 -9.82 -13.22
C PHE A 106 9.40 -11.15 -13.05
N ASP A 107 8.84 -11.68 -14.14
CA ASP A 107 8.27 -13.02 -14.17
C ASP A 107 9.39 -14.04 -14.45
N LEU A 108 9.56 -15.00 -13.55
CA LEU A 108 10.56 -16.06 -13.63
C LEU A 108 10.06 -17.31 -14.36
N SER A 109 8.81 -17.33 -14.84
CA SER A 109 8.20 -18.48 -15.54
C SER A 109 9.06 -19.04 -16.67
N ASP A 110 9.72 -18.14 -17.42
CA ASP A 110 10.57 -18.47 -18.57
C ASP A 110 12.07 -18.31 -18.24
N SER A 111 12.42 -18.08 -16.98
CA SER A 111 13.80 -17.79 -16.60
C SER A 111 14.56 -19.08 -16.27
N GLU A 112 15.33 -19.57 -17.23
CA GLU A 112 16.47 -20.49 -17.00
C GLU A 112 17.70 -19.74 -16.45
N GLY A 113 17.49 -18.56 -15.84
CA GLY A 113 18.55 -17.70 -15.33
C GLY A 113 18.99 -18.08 -13.91
N LEU A 114 20.14 -17.54 -13.50
CA LEU A 114 20.74 -17.77 -12.18
C LEU A 114 19.78 -17.50 -11.02
N VAL A 115 18.96 -16.44 -11.14
CA VAL A 115 17.98 -16.06 -10.12
C VAL A 115 16.92 -17.15 -9.95
N GLY A 116 16.43 -17.74 -11.05
CA GLY A 116 15.49 -18.86 -11.02
C GLY A 116 16.13 -20.15 -10.49
N TRP A 117 17.42 -20.38 -10.73
CA TRP A 117 18.15 -21.48 -10.12
C TRP A 117 18.24 -21.32 -8.60
N VAL A 118 18.67 -20.15 -8.10
CA VAL A 118 18.75 -19.86 -6.66
C VAL A 118 17.38 -19.94 -5.99
N GLN A 119 16.32 -19.49 -6.67
CA GLN A 119 14.94 -19.64 -6.19
C GLN A 119 14.55 -21.11 -5.96
N ARG A 120 14.90 -21.99 -6.91
CA ARG A 120 14.54 -23.42 -6.85
C ARG A 120 15.37 -24.20 -5.84
N THR A 121 16.66 -23.93 -5.75
CA THR A 121 17.58 -24.71 -4.90
C THR A 121 17.71 -24.15 -3.48
N GLY A 122 17.48 -22.85 -3.30
CA GLY A 122 17.73 -22.14 -2.04
C GLY A 122 19.21 -22.10 -1.64
N GLN A 123 20.12 -22.43 -2.56
CA GLN A 123 21.56 -22.49 -2.29
C GLN A 123 22.28 -21.23 -2.82
N PRO A 124 23.30 -20.74 -2.11
CA PRO A 124 24.15 -19.68 -2.64
C PRO A 124 24.93 -20.17 -3.85
N LEU A 125 25.05 -19.31 -4.87
CA LEU A 125 25.76 -19.60 -6.12
C LEU A 125 26.88 -18.58 -6.33
N MET A 126 28.11 -19.06 -6.49
CA MET A 126 29.27 -18.26 -6.85
C MET A 126 29.77 -18.70 -8.21
N ILE A 127 29.78 -17.78 -9.17
CA ILE A 127 30.25 -18.02 -10.54
C ILE A 127 31.51 -17.20 -10.76
N ARG A 128 32.61 -17.85 -11.14
CA ARG A 128 33.89 -17.15 -11.39
C ARG A 128 34.00 -16.75 -12.85
N ASP A 129 33.62 -17.64 -13.76
CA ASP A 129 33.56 -17.41 -15.20
C ASP A 129 32.18 -17.78 -15.73
N PHE A 130 31.36 -16.75 -15.95
CA PHE A 130 29.98 -16.91 -16.40
C PHE A 130 29.86 -17.66 -17.72
N GLN A 131 30.76 -17.41 -18.69
CA GLN A 131 30.69 -18.03 -20.01
C GLN A 131 30.96 -19.54 -19.93
N ARG A 132 31.86 -19.97 -19.03
CA ARG A 132 32.19 -21.39 -18.86
C ARG A 132 31.23 -22.14 -17.98
N GLU A 133 30.75 -21.52 -16.91
CA GLU A 133 30.03 -22.22 -15.84
C GLU A 133 28.52 -22.29 -16.09
N ILE A 134 27.95 -21.38 -16.88
CA ILE A 134 26.50 -21.40 -17.12
C ILE A 134 26.01 -22.63 -17.90
N ALA A 135 26.89 -23.23 -18.72
CA ALA A 135 26.57 -24.47 -19.43
C ALA A 135 26.47 -25.71 -18.52
N GLN A 136 26.83 -25.58 -17.24
CA GLN A 136 26.84 -26.66 -16.24
C GLN A 136 25.69 -26.55 -15.22
N LEU A 137 24.90 -25.48 -15.28
CA LEU A 137 23.74 -25.21 -14.41
C LEU A 137 22.43 -25.62 -15.08
#